data_AF-A0A957XPS1-F1
#
_entry.id   AF-A0A957XPS1-F1
#
_cell.length_a   1.000
_cell.length_b   1.000
_cell.length_c   1.000
_cell.angle_alpha   90.00
_cell.angle_beta   90.00
_cell.angle_gamma   90.00
#
_symmetry.space_group_name_H-M   'P 1'
#
loop_
_entity.id
_entity.type
_entity.pdbx_description
1 polymer ?
#
loop_
_entity_poly.entity_id
_entity_poly.type
_entity_poly.pdbx_seq_one_letter_code
_entity_poly.pdbx_strand_id
1 'polypeptide(L)' 'TRLGAGTNPAYTLIRQHAPFVEQDTVLYPYIDAVRALVTSGELVRVVTDTVGDRPAVTR' A
#
# COMPACT_ATOMS: atom_id res chain seq x y z
N THR A 1 11.80 1.20 -12.66
CA THR A 1 10.69 2.01 -13.18
C THR A 1 10.22 2.98 -12.12
N ARG A 2 9.89 4.23 -12.46
CA ARG A 2 9.39 5.21 -11.50
C ARG A 2 7.89 4.98 -11.32
N LEU A 3 7.44 4.63 -10.12
CA LEU A 3 6.02 4.46 -9.81
C LEU A 3 5.28 5.80 -9.91
N GLY A 4 4.02 5.75 -10.33
CA GLY A 4 3.15 6.93 -10.40
C GLY A 4 2.87 7.51 -9.01
N ALA A 5 2.54 8.80 -8.95
CA ALA A 5 2.36 9.54 -7.69
C ALA A 5 1.30 8.94 -6.74
N GLY A 6 0.29 8.24 -7.25
CA GLY A 6 -0.70 7.54 -6.41
C GLY A 6 -0.27 6.16 -5.94
N THR A 7 0.62 5.49 -6.67
CA THR A 7 1.05 4.10 -6.35
C THR A 7 2.34 4.06 -5.57
N ASN A 8 3.23 5.04 -5.75
CA ASN A 8 4.48 5.17 -5.01
C ASN A 8 4.29 5.20 -3.48
N PRO A 9 3.39 6.03 -2.90
CA PRO A 9 3.22 6.08 -1.45
C PRO A 9 2.63 4.77 -0.90
N ALA A 10 1.66 4.17 -1.58
CA ALA A 10 1.13 2.85 -1.22
C ALA A 10 2.21 1.77 -1.25
N TYR A 11 3.02 1.74 -2.31
CA TYR A 11 4.11 0.78 -2.47
C TYR A 11 5.15 0.94 -1.36
N THR A 12 5.58 2.17 -1.12
CA THR A 12 6.56 2.50 -0.07
C THR A 12 6.07 2.04 1.30
N LEU A 13 4.82 2.34 1.65
CA LEU A 13 4.22 1.91 2.91
C LEU A 13 4.16 0.38 3.01
N ILE A 14 3.62 -0.31 2.00
CA ILE A 14 3.50 -1.77 2.03
C ILE A 14 4.88 -2.43 2.20
N ARG A 15 5.93 -1.91 1.55
CA ARG A 15 7.29 -2.47 1.66
C ARG A 15 7.93 -2.33 3.04
N GLN A 16 7.43 -1.46 3.90
CA GLN A 16 7.86 -1.39 5.30
C GLN A 16 7.32 -2.58 6.12
N HIS A 17 6.22 -3.20 5.70
CA HIS A 17 5.56 -4.31 6.41
C HIS A 17 5.72 -5.66 5.71
N ALA A 18 5.81 -5.66 4.38
CA ALA A 18 5.95 -6.83 3.53
C ALA A 18 7.16 -6.63 2.59
N PRO A 19 8.38 -7.03 3.03
CA PRO A 19 9.59 -6.89 2.23
C PRO A 19 9.51 -7.71 0.94
N PHE A 20 10.51 -7.54 0.08
CA PHE A 20 10.65 -8.43 -1.06
C PHE A 20 10.93 -9.85 -0.58
N VAL A 21 10.24 -10.82 -1.15
CA VAL A 21 10.35 -12.24 -0.81
C VAL A 21 11.13 -12.92 -1.93
N GLU A 22 12.37 -13.30 -1.64
CA GLU A 22 13.29 -13.93 -2.62
C GLU A 22 13.19 -15.44 -2.64
N GLN A 23 12.74 -16.03 -1.53
CA GLN A 23 12.69 -17.46 -1.30
C GLN A 23 11.37 -17.82 -0.63
N ASP A 24 10.96 -19.08 -0.78
CA ASP A 24 9.72 -19.57 -0.20
C ASP A 24 9.69 -19.33 1.31
N THR A 25 8.64 -18.65 1.75
CA THR A 25 8.42 -18.28 3.14
C THR A 25 6.93 -18.36 3.45
N VAL A 26 6.61 -18.47 4.73
CA VAL A 26 5.25 -18.37 5.21
C VAL A 26 4.73 -16.94 4.97
N LEU A 27 3.63 -16.82 4.22
CA LEU A 27 3.11 -15.52 3.76
C LEU A 27 2.06 -14.88 4.66
N TYR A 28 1.37 -15.67 5.50
CA TYR A 28 0.26 -15.13 6.30
C TYR A 28 0.64 -13.92 7.16
N PRO A 29 1.85 -13.81 7.76
CA PRO A 29 2.21 -12.62 8.55
C PRO A 29 2.23 -11.35 7.71
N TYR A 30 2.70 -11.44 6.46
CA TYR A 30 2.74 -10.30 5.54
C TYR A 30 1.35 -9.94 5.03
N ILE A 31 0.51 -10.95 4.75
CA ILE A 31 -0.88 -10.74 4.33
C ILE A 31 -1.67 -10.05 5.45
N ASP A 32 -1.50 -10.49 6.70
CA ASP A 32 -2.18 -9.89 7.85
C ASP A 32 -1.71 -8.46 8.11
N ALA A 33 -0.41 -8.18 7.98
CA ALA A 33 0.12 -6.83 8.10
C ALA A 33 -0.47 -5.89 7.02
N VAL A 34 -0.53 -6.33 5.76
CA VAL A 34 -1.13 -5.53 4.68
C VAL A 34 -2.64 -5.38 4.87
N ARG A 35 -3.33 -6.43 5.34
CA ARG A 35 -4.74 -6.37 5.69
C ARG A 35 -5.00 -5.33 6.76
N ALA A 36 -4.16 -5.26 7.80
CA ALA A 36 -4.28 -4.27 8.86
C ALA A 36 -4.25 -2.84 8.32
N LEU A 37 -3.32 -2.53 7.39
CA LEU A 37 -3.21 -1.21 6.74
C LEU A 37 -4.44 -0.84 5.92
N VAL A 38 -5.08 -1.82 5.28
CA VAL A 38 -6.33 -1.60 4.53
C VAL A 38 -7.49 -1.35 5.50
N THR A 39 -7.63 -2.19 6.51
CA THR A 39 -8.74 -2.11 7.47
C THR A 39 -8.65 -0.89 8.40
N SER A 40 -7.44 -0.41 8.70
CA SER A 40 -7.23 0.83 9.46
C SER A 40 -7.48 2.09 8.63
N GLY A 41 -7.59 1.97 7.31
CA GLY A 41 -7.67 3.10 6.38
C GLY A 41 -6.34 3.83 6.16
N GLU A 42 -5.25 3.38 6.79
CA GLU A 42 -3.94 4.03 6.69
C GLU A 42 -3.41 4.05 5.26
N LEU A 43 -3.63 2.98 4.51
CA LEU A 43 -3.23 2.92 3.10
C LEU A 43 -3.92 4.00 2.26
N VAL A 44 -5.23 4.21 2.49
CA VAL A 44 -6.01 5.25 1.79
C VAL A 44 -5.52 6.63 2.21
N ARG A 45 -5.36 6.86 3.51
CA ARG A 45 -4.85 8.13 4.06
C ARG A 45 -3.54 8.55 3.39
N VAL A 46 -2.55 7.65 3.39
CA VAL A 46 -1.21 7.92 2.83
C VAL A 46 -1.25 8.25 1.33
N VAL A 47 -2.12 7.57 0.57
CA VAL A 47 -2.29 7.87 -0.86
C VAL A 47 -2.97 9.22 -1.08
N THR A 48 -4.07 9.49 -0.36
CA THR A 48 -4.82 10.75 -0.46
C THR A 48 -3.98 11.95 -0.06
N ASP A 49 -3.19 11.83 1.02
CA ASP A 49 -2.27 12.88 1.48
C ASP A 49 -1.22 13.23 0.40
N THR A 50 -0.84 12.26 -0.44
CA THR A 50 0.21 12.43 -1.46
C THR A 50 -0.33 12.98 -2.78
N VAL A 51 -1.53 12.57 -3.19
CA VAL A 51 -2.10 12.92 -4.51
C VAL A 51 -3.00 14.17 -4.43
N GLY A 52 -3.44 14.53 -3.22
CA GLY A 52 -4.56 15.47 -3.02
C GLY A 52 -5.87 14.82 -3.41
N ASP A 53 -6.96 15.18 -2.73
CA ASP A 53 -8.31 14.64 -2.99
C ASP A 53 -8.68 14.84 -4.47
N ARG A 54 -8.60 13.76 -5.23
CA ARG A 54 -9.02 13.72 -6.63
C ARG A 54 -10.29 12.87 -6.62
N PRO A 55 -11.45 13.42 -6.99
CA PRO A 55 -12.72 12.73 -6.85
C PRO A 55 -12.63 11.37 -7.53
N ALA A 56 -13.06 10.35 -6.81
CA ALA A 56 -13.10 8.98 -7.29
C ALA A 56 -13.77 8.95 -8.66
N VAL A 57 -13.16 8.27 -9.61
CA VAL A 57 -13.73 8.05 -10.95
C VAL A 57 -15.12 7.44 -10.76
N THR A 58 -16.15 8.25 -11.02
CA THR A 58 -17.54 7.81 -11.14
C THR A 58 -17.59 6.78 -12.26
N ARG A 59 -17.99 5.56 -11.93
CA ARG A 59 -18.35 4.53 -12.90
C ARG A 59 -19.83 4.24 -12.80
#